data_AF-A0A3B9IBI2-F1
#
_entry.id   AF-A0A3B9IBI2-F1
#
_cell.length_a   1.000
_cell.length_b   1.000
_cell.length_c   1.000
_cell.angle_alpha   90.00
_cell.angle_beta   90.00
_cell.angle_gamma   90.00
#
_symmetry.space_group_name_H-M   'P 1'
#
loop_
_entity.id
_entity.type
_entity.pdbx_description
1 polymer ?
#
loop_
_entity_poly.entity_id
_entity_poly.type
_entity_poly.pdbx_seq_one_letter_code
_entity_poly.pdbx_strand_id
1 'polypeptide(L)'
;MSDFIVNIIHRPEMVPEYSATVTGHGKKEDIGDKKLLTESLDIFKTQQHLAHVNGLKVTIQMTYASLFNAEAVQIAKEDHEKYGDEIALSLLGLPCEQFREKYKTKDFCIWMFSMEDKKAIVNDVFEKFHDAFGFYPESTGSYYMDAELINYIKETYPSVKCAVATCWEEGPKAYHTCNNSWYTFMDGGPWAPWIPSKQNTHAPAANAAEDSGIVAIPHLSRDLMACYDGNGS
;
A
#
# COMPACT_ATOMS: atom_id res chain seq x y z
N MET A 1 -4.21 25.75 15.55
CA MET A 1 -4.19 24.28 15.31
C MET A 1 -4.03 23.66 16.68
N SER A 2 -5.02 22.92 17.20
CA SER A 2 -4.93 22.38 18.57
C SER A 2 -4.35 20.97 18.63
N ASP A 3 -4.50 20.17 17.56
CA ASP A 3 -4.18 18.75 17.60
C ASP A 3 -3.17 18.40 16.48
N PHE A 4 -2.08 17.74 16.86
CA PHE A 4 -1.10 17.17 15.93
C PHE A 4 -1.43 15.69 15.72
N ILE A 5 -1.83 15.32 14.50
CA ILE A 5 -2.22 13.95 14.15
C ILE A 5 -1.06 13.29 13.41
N VAL A 6 -0.65 12.12 13.88
CA VAL A 6 0.36 11.28 13.22
C VAL A 6 -0.25 9.92 12.90
N ASN A 7 -0.10 9.48 11.65
CA ASN A 7 -0.43 8.12 11.22
C ASN A 7 0.87 7.36 10.98
N ILE A 8 1.02 6.22 11.64
CA ILE A 8 2.21 5.37 11.53
C ILE A 8 1.76 4.07 10.88
N ILE A 9 2.32 3.79 9.70
CA ILE A 9 2.04 2.57 8.95
C ILE A 9 3.29 1.71 8.97
N HIS A 10 3.15 0.48 9.46
CA HIS A 10 4.17 -0.54 9.34
C HIS A 10 3.69 -1.61 8.37
N ARG A 11 4.61 -2.10 7.53
CA ARG A 11 4.32 -3.12 6.54
C ARG A 11 5.29 -4.28 6.75
N PRO A 12 4.81 -5.49 7.10
CA PRO A 12 5.66 -6.68 7.13
C PRO A 12 6.04 -7.07 5.69
N GLU A 13 7.12 -6.48 5.20
CA GLU A 13 7.62 -6.64 3.84
C GLU A 13 8.46 -7.92 3.73
N MET A 14 7.82 -9.06 3.46
CA MET A 14 8.50 -10.35 3.38
C MET A 14 9.43 -10.43 2.15
N VAL A 15 9.06 -9.79 1.04
CA VAL A 15 9.86 -9.78 -0.20
C VAL A 15 9.96 -8.34 -0.68
N PRO A 16 10.98 -7.59 -0.22
CA PRO A 16 11.10 -6.18 -0.57
C PRO A 16 11.07 -5.94 -2.06
N GLU A 17 10.25 -4.99 -2.51
CA GLU A 17 10.08 -4.66 -3.93
C GLU A 17 11.41 -4.29 -4.63
N TYR A 18 12.38 -3.74 -3.89
CA TYR A 18 13.71 -3.43 -4.43
C TYR A 18 14.55 -4.68 -4.72
N SER A 19 14.28 -5.82 -4.07
CA SER A 19 14.96 -7.08 -4.40
C SER A 19 14.62 -7.56 -5.82
N ALA A 20 13.46 -7.15 -6.34
CA ALA A 20 13.04 -7.39 -7.73
C ALA A 20 13.64 -6.39 -8.73
N THR A 21 14.23 -5.26 -8.29
CA THR A 21 14.89 -4.28 -9.19
C THR A 21 16.42 -4.39 -9.18
N VAL A 22 17.04 -4.85 -8.09
CA VAL A 22 18.49 -5.18 -8.05
C VAL A 22 18.85 -6.31 -9.03
N THR A 23 17.86 -7.09 -9.48
CA THR A 23 17.99 -8.16 -10.48
C THR A 23 17.96 -7.65 -11.93
N GLY A 24 17.70 -6.35 -12.14
CA GLY A 24 17.87 -5.66 -13.42
C GLY A 24 19.33 -5.60 -13.92
N HIS A 25 20.30 -6.12 -13.16
CA HIS A 25 21.71 -6.26 -13.55
C HIS A 25 22.13 -7.72 -13.80
N GLY A 26 21.21 -8.57 -14.24
CA GLY A 26 21.54 -9.92 -14.72
C GLY A 26 21.76 -10.97 -13.63
N LYS A 27 21.30 -10.70 -12.40
CA LYS A 27 21.22 -11.71 -11.33
C LYS A 27 19.79 -12.23 -11.21
N LYS A 28 19.62 -13.54 -10.97
CA LYS A 28 18.31 -14.17 -10.79
C LYS A 28 17.58 -13.55 -9.58
N GLU A 29 16.29 -13.29 -9.72
CA GLU A 29 15.40 -12.98 -8.60
C GLU A 29 15.42 -14.15 -7.59
N ASP A 30 15.69 -13.84 -6.32
CA ASP A 30 15.67 -14.81 -5.22
C ASP A 30 14.57 -14.42 -4.21
N ILE A 31 13.33 -14.64 -4.63
CA ILE A 31 12.10 -14.30 -3.89
C ILE A 31 11.95 -15.15 -2.61
N GLY A 32 12.77 -16.19 -2.43
CA GLY A 32 12.73 -17.14 -1.33
C GLY A 32 13.94 -17.09 -0.39
N ASP A 33 14.78 -16.06 -0.44
CA ASP A 33 15.96 -15.95 0.45
C ASP A 33 15.51 -15.86 1.92
N LYS A 34 15.69 -16.98 2.64
CA LYS A 34 15.34 -17.10 4.06
C LYS A 34 16.03 -16.05 4.93
N LYS A 35 17.24 -15.62 4.57
CA LYS A 35 17.98 -14.61 5.34
C LYS A 35 17.32 -13.25 5.21
N LEU A 36 16.92 -12.88 3.99
CA LEU A 36 16.20 -11.65 3.69
C LEU A 36 14.84 -11.62 4.40
N LEU A 37 14.10 -12.73 4.34
CA LEU A 37 12.81 -12.88 5.02
C LEU A 37 12.93 -12.68 6.54
N THR A 38 13.95 -13.27 7.17
CA THR A 38 14.22 -13.10 8.60
C THR A 38 14.59 -11.65 8.92
N GLU A 39 15.48 -11.04 8.14
CA GLU A 39 15.90 -9.65 8.34
C GLU A 39 14.71 -8.68 8.23
N SER A 40 13.88 -8.82 7.20
CA SER A 40 12.65 -8.03 7.05
C SER A 40 11.71 -8.16 8.24
N LEU A 41 11.53 -9.39 8.74
CA LEU A 41 10.65 -9.64 9.87
C LEU A 41 11.21 -9.06 11.18
N ASP A 42 12.53 -9.11 11.38
CA ASP A 42 13.19 -8.51 12.54
C ASP A 42 13.12 -6.98 12.52
N ILE A 43 13.20 -6.37 11.32
CA ILE A 43 12.95 -4.92 11.14
C ILE A 43 11.51 -4.59 11.54
N PHE A 44 10.52 -5.34 11.05
CA PHE A 44 9.11 -5.13 11.38
C PHE A 44 8.87 -5.25 12.89
N LYS A 45 9.39 -6.29 13.54
CA LYS A 45 9.30 -6.45 15.01
C LYS A 45 9.93 -5.28 15.76
N THR A 46 11.08 -4.81 15.31
CA THR A 46 11.76 -3.66 15.91
C THR A 46 10.91 -2.40 15.78
N GLN A 47 10.31 -2.16 14.61
CA GLN A 47 9.41 -1.03 14.38
C GLN A 47 8.16 -1.08 15.27
N GLN A 48 7.47 -2.23 15.32
CA GLN A 48 6.33 -2.46 16.22
C GLN A 48 6.71 -2.16 17.68
N HIS A 49 7.79 -2.79 18.16
CA HIS A 49 8.28 -2.61 19.52
C HIS A 49 8.54 -1.13 19.85
N LEU A 50 9.25 -0.42 18.96
CA LEU A 50 9.56 1.00 19.17
C LEU A 50 8.31 1.88 19.19
N ALA A 51 7.29 1.60 18.37
CA ALA A 51 6.03 2.33 18.44
C ALA A 51 5.35 2.12 19.80
N HIS A 52 5.21 0.87 20.24
CA HIS A 52 4.48 0.55 21.46
C HIS A 52 5.16 1.02 22.74
N VAL A 53 6.49 0.94 22.83
CA VAL A 53 7.20 1.48 24.02
C VAL A 53 7.10 2.99 24.14
N ASN A 54 6.78 3.68 23.04
CA ASN A 54 6.50 5.12 23.02
C ASN A 54 5.00 5.44 23.11
N GLY A 55 4.14 4.44 23.34
CA GLY A 55 2.69 4.62 23.47
C GLY A 55 2.00 4.99 22.16
N LEU A 56 2.61 4.68 21.01
CA LEU A 56 2.07 4.96 19.70
C LEU A 56 1.31 3.74 19.18
N LYS A 57 0.14 3.98 18.59
CA LYS A 57 -0.60 2.99 17.81
C LYS A 57 -0.17 3.05 16.36
N VAL A 58 -0.28 1.93 15.67
CA VAL A 58 0.06 1.83 14.26
C VAL A 58 -1.04 1.15 13.45
N THR A 59 -0.99 1.34 12.14
CA THR A 59 -1.71 0.52 11.17
C THR A 59 -0.73 -0.46 10.55
N ILE A 60 -0.97 -1.76 10.75
CA ILE A 60 -0.19 -2.84 10.16
C ILE A 60 -0.78 -3.16 8.79
N GLN A 61 -0.15 -2.70 7.72
CA GLN A 61 -0.59 -3.01 6.35
C GLN A 61 0.00 -4.33 5.90
N MET A 62 -0.77 -5.41 5.99
CA MET A 62 -0.35 -6.74 5.56
C MET A 62 -0.13 -6.76 4.04
N THR A 63 1.02 -7.25 3.57
CA THR A 63 1.26 -7.57 2.15
C THR A 63 0.68 -8.94 1.81
N TYR A 64 0.43 -9.22 0.53
CA TYR A 64 0.00 -10.56 0.09
C TYR A 64 0.97 -11.64 0.57
N ALA A 65 2.28 -11.39 0.47
CA ALA A 65 3.32 -12.29 0.98
C ALA A 65 3.21 -12.54 2.49
N SER A 66 3.00 -11.49 3.29
CA SER A 66 2.91 -11.59 4.75
C SER A 66 1.71 -12.40 5.23
N LEU A 67 0.62 -12.49 4.44
CA LEU A 67 -0.54 -13.32 4.77
C LEU A 67 -0.25 -14.83 4.71
N PHE A 68 0.86 -15.24 4.10
CA PHE A 68 1.35 -16.62 4.13
C PHE A 68 2.37 -16.88 5.25
N ASN A 69 2.81 -15.84 5.95
CA ASN A 69 3.74 -15.96 7.06
C ASN A 69 2.98 -16.02 8.40
N ALA A 70 2.97 -17.20 9.02
CA ALA A 70 2.25 -17.42 10.27
C ALA A 70 2.74 -16.53 11.42
N GLU A 71 4.03 -16.21 11.46
CA GLU A 71 4.60 -15.35 12.50
C GLU A 71 4.17 -13.89 12.32
N ALA A 72 4.19 -13.36 11.10
CA ALA A 72 3.71 -12.01 10.80
C ALA A 72 2.21 -11.85 11.12
N VAL A 73 1.39 -12.85 10.75
CA VAL A 73 -0.05 -12.88 11.08
C VAL A 73 -0.27 -12.94 12.59
N GLN A 74 0.52 -13.74 13.31
CA GLN A 74 0.41 -13.86 14.77
C GLN A 74 0.77 -12.54 15.47
N ILE A 75 1.86 -11.89 15.06
CA ILE A 75 2.26 -10.57 15.58
C ILE A 75 1.15 -9.54 15.37
N ALA A 76 0.59 -9.48 14.15
CA ALA A 76 -0.50 -8.52 13.87
C ALA A 76 -1.73 -8.75 14.76
N LYS A 77 -2.10 -10.02 15.04
CA LYS A 77 -3.20 -10.36 15.95
C LYS A 77 -2.91 -9.95 17.38
N GLU A 78 -1.72 -10.26 17.87
CA GLU A 78 -1.29 -9.93 19.24
C GLU A 78 -1.23 -8.42 19.45
N ASP A 79 -0.68 -7.69 18.49
CA ASP A 79 -0.55 -6.23 18.57
C ASP A 79 -1.90 -5.53 18.46
N HIS A 80 -2.82 -6.05 17.63
CA HIS A 80 -4.21 -5.60 17.59
C HIS A 80 -4.91 -5.81 18.92
N GLU A 81 -4.83 -7.01 19.51
CA GLU A 81 -5.48 -7.33 20.79
C GLU A 81 -4.90 -6.50 21.95
N LYS A 82 -3.58 -6.33 21.99
CA LYS A 82 -2.88 -5.73 23.12
C LYS A 82 -2.82 -4.20 23.06
N TYR A 83 -2.57 -3.63 21.88
CA TYR A 83 -2.35 -2.18 21.71
C TYR A 83 -3.48 -1.49 20.95
N GLY A 84 -4.35 -2.26 20.30
CA GLY A 84 -5.42 -1.73 19.45
C GLY A 84 -4.89 -1.13 18.15
N ASP A 85 -3.80 -1.71 17.62
CA ASP A 85 -3.29 -1.42 16.29
C ASP A 85 -4.32 -1.84 15.23
N GLU A 86 -4.42 -1.10 14.13
CA GLU A 86 -5.27 -1.51 13.01
C GLU A 86 -4.56 -2.62 12.21
N ILE A 87 -5.29 -3.66 11.80
CA ILE A 87 -4.81 -4.63 10.80
C ILE A 87 -5.44 -4.25 9.46
N ALA A 88 -4.61 -3.76 8.54
CA ALA A 88 -4.98 -3.28 7.21
C ALA A 88 -4.36 -4.16 6.11
N LEU A 89 -4.70 -3.88 4.85
CA LEU A 89 -4.23 -4.66 3.71
C LEU A 89 -3.56 -3.80 2.63
N SER A 90 -2.40 -4.20 2.15
CA SER A 90 -1.67 -3.53 1.07
C SER A 90 -1.83 -4.26 -0.27
N LEU A 91 -2.08 -3.50 -1.33
CA LEU A 91 -1.94 -3.92 -2.73
C LEU A 91 -0.56 -3.55 -3.32
N LEU A 92 0.36 -3.09 -2.47
CA LEU A 92 1.82 -3.13 -2.69
C LEU A 92 2.40 -4.41 -2.10
N GLY A 93 3.58 -4.82 -2.58
CA GLY A 93 4.21 -6.08 -2.16
C GLY A 93 3.40 -7.30 -2.62
N LEU A 94 2.75 -7.22 -3.79
CA LEU A 94 2.05 -8.35 -4.41
C LEU A 94 3.00 -9.51 -4.77
N PRO A 95 4.22 -9.29 -5.29
CA PRO A 95 5.10 -10.39 -5.66
C PRO A 95 5.52 -11.25 -4.48
N CYS A 96 5.18 -12.53 -4.57
CA CYS A 96 5.73 -13.62 -3.78
C CYS A 96 5.65 -14.90 -4.62
N GLU A 97 6.15 -16.03 -4.10
CA GLU A 97 6.07 -17.32 -4.79
C GLU A 97 4.63 -17.65 -5.21
N GLN A 98 3.67 -17.51 -4.30
CA GLN A 98 2.25 -17.79 -4.54
C GLN A 98 1.66 -16.89 -5.65
N PHE A 99 1.99 -15.60 -5.64
CA PHE A 99 1.50 -14.66 -6.66
C PHE A 99 2.09 -14.97 -8.05
N ARG A 100 3.40 -15.22 -8.12
CA ARG A 100 4.11 -15.60 -9.36
C ARG A 100 3.58 -16.92 -9.92
N GLU A 101 3.31 -17.89 -9.05
CA GLU A 101 2.74 -19.17 -9.43
C GLU A 101 1.31 -19.04 -9.95
N LYS A 102 0.49 -18.17 -9.36
CA LYS A 102 -0.92 -18.01 -9.73
C LYS A 102 -1.11 -17.18 -11.00
N TYR A 103 -0.51 -15.99 -11.06
CA TYR A 103 -0.76 -15.02 -12.12
C TYR A 103 0.25 -15.07 -13.27
N LYS A 104 1.33 -15.87 -13.14
CA LYS A 104 2.34 -16.10 -14.20
C LYS A 104 2.90 -14.81 -14.83
N THR A 105 3.02 -13.77 -14.02
CA THR A 105 3.45 -12.43 -14.44
C THR A 105 4.70 -11.97 -13.69
N LYS A 106 5.46 -11.09 -14.35
CA LYS A 106 6.56 -10.34 -13.73
C LYS A 106 6.13 -8.96 -13.22
N ASP A 107 4.98 -8.48 -13.65
CA ASP A 107 4.39 -7.24 -13.15
C ASP A 107 4.12 -7.38 -11.65
N PHE A 108 4.22 -6.27 -10.95
CA PHE A 108 4.17 -6.25 -9.49
C PHE A 108 3.26 -5.17 -8.91
N CYS A 109 2.90 -4.18 -9.73
CA CYS A 109 2.09 -3.05 -9.34
C CYS A 109 0.65 -3.26 -9.78
N ILE A 110 -0.32 -3.07 -8.88
CA ILE A 110 -1.74 -3.33 -9.18
C ILE A 110 -2.24 -2.54 -10.41
N TRP A 111 -1.71 -1.34 -10.64
CA TRP A 111 -2.14 -0.49 -11.76
C TRP A 111 -1.62 -0.91 -13.13
N MET A 112 -0.62 -1.79 -13.20
CA MET A 112 -0.09 -2.34 -14.46
C MET A 112 -0.99 -3.43 -15.05
N PHE A 113 -1.93 -3.95 -14.26
CA PHE A 113 -2.79 -5.05 -14.66
C PHE A 113 -4.04 -4.56 -15.42
N SER A 114 -4.60 -5.44 -16.25
CA SER A 114 -5.92 -5.23 -16.83
C SER A 114 -6.98 -5.12 -15.73
N MET A 115 -8.14 -4.53 -16.01
CA MET A 115 -9.19 -4.45 -14.99
C MET A 115 -9.72 -5.84 -14.59
N GLU A 116 -9.72 -6.81 -15.51
CA GLU A 116 -10.08 -8.20 -15.21
C GLU A 116 -9.10 -8.80 -14.18
N ASP A 117 -7.80 -8.66 -14.44
CA ASP A 117 -6.76 -9.13 -13.54
C ASP A 117 -6.78 -8.39 -12.20
N LYS A 118 -7.00 -7.06 -12.20
CA LYS A 118 -7.16 -6.27 -10.98
C LYS A 118 -8.25 -6.82 -10.07
N LYS A 119 -9.44 -7.11 -10.62
CA LYS A 119 -10.55 -7.69 -9.85
C LYS A 119 -10.19 -9.06 -9.29
N ALA A 120 -9.56 -9.91 -10.09
CA ALA A 120 -9.11 -11.23 -9.65
C ALA A 120 -8.05 -11.16 -8.54
N ILE A 121 -7.08 -10.23 -8.66
CA ILE A 121 -6.04 -10.00 -7.65
C ILE A 121 -6.64 -9.44 -6.37
N VAL A 122 -7.49 -8.41 -6.46
CA VAL A 122 -8.16 -7.82 -5.30
C VAL A 122 -8.93 -8.90 -4.54
N ASN A 123 -9.74 -9.71 -5.23
CA ASN A 123 -10.52 -10.75 -4.57
C ASN A 123 -9.62 -11.76 -3.87
N ASP A 124 -8.59 -12.23 -4.56
CA ASP A 124 -7.64 -13.18 -3.97
C ASP A 124 -6.97 -12.63 -2.71
N VAL A 125 -6.48 -11.40 -2.77
CA VAL A 125 -5.75 -10.77 -1.66
C VAL A 125 -6.69 -10.48 -0.48
N PHE A 126 -7.91 -10.00 -0.74
CA PHE A 126 -8.91 -9.71 0.29
C PHE A 126 -9.49 -10.98 0.92
N GLU A 127 -9.78 -12.02 0.14
CA GLU A 127 -10.21 -13.33 0.63
C GLU A 127 -9.11 -13.96 1.48
N LYS A 128 -7.85 -13.90 1.02
CA LYS A 128 -6.71 -14.39 1.81
C LYS A 128 -6.54 -13.65 3.13
N PHE A 129 -6.79 -12.34 3.15
CA PHE A 129 -6.81 -11.54 4.37
C PHE A 129 -7.93 -12.00 5.31
N HIS A 130 -9.14 -12.16 4.78
CA HIS A 130 -10.28 -12.64 5.55
C HIS A 130 -10.04 -14.04 6.14
N ASP A 131 -9.41 -14.95 5.40
CA ASP A 131 -9.02 -16.26 5.92
C ASP A 131 -8.02 -16.17 7.10
N ALA A 132 -7.12 -15.18 7.06
CA ALA A 132 -6.12 -14.99 8.11
C ALA A 132 -6.71 -14.37 9.38
N PHE A 133 -7.63 -13.41 9.26
CA PHE A 133 -8.08 -12.56 10.36
C PHE A 133 -9.57 -12.68 10.73
N GLY A 134 -10.40 -13.26 9.86
CA GLY A 134 -11.84 -13.43 10.07
C GLY A 134 -12.69 -12.17 9.82
N PHE A 135 -12.11 -11.15 9.19
CA PHE A 135 -12.78 -9.91 8.80
C PHE A 135 -12.14 -9.30 7.55
N TYR A 136 -12.82 -8.35 6.91
CA TYR A 136 -12.27 -7.54 5.81
C TYR A 136 -11.69 -6.23 6.33
N PRO A 137 -10.60 -5.70 5.72
CA PRO A 137 -9.90 -4.53 6.24
C PRO A 137 -10.76 -3.26 6.14
N GLU A 138 -10.51 -2.31 7.04
CA GLU A 138 -11.10 -0.96 6.97
C GLU A 138 -10.25 0.01 6.16
N SER A 139 -8.95 -0.24 6.03
CA SER A 139 -8.06 0.53 5.16
C SER A 139 -7.25 -0.36 4.22
N THR A 140 -6.96 0.17 3.04
CA THR A 140 -6.06 -0.49 2.08
C THR A 140 -5.06 0.49 1.47
N GLY A 141 -4.30 0.08 0.46
CA GLY A 141 -3.55 1.04 -0.32
C GLY A 141 -2.66 0.47 -1.39
N SER A 142 -2.30 1.34 -2.33
CA SER A 142 -1.23 1.15 -3.28
C SER A 142 -0.55 2.49 -3.61
N TYR A 143 0.57 2.48 -4.33
CA TYR A 143 1.15 3.73 -4.84
C TYR A 143 0.23 4.40 -5.87
N TYR A 144 -0.59 3.64 -6.57
CA TYR A 144 -1.63 4.22 -7.40
C TYR A 144 -2.84 3.29 -7.48
N MET A 145 -4.02 3.89 -7.31
CA MET A 145 -5.30 3.22 -7.47
C MET A 145 -6.20 4.08 -8.37
N ASP A 146 -6.46 3.59 -9.58
CA ASP A 146 -7.40 4.26 -10.49
C ASP A 146 -8.85 4.22 -9.98
N ALA A 147 -9.70 5.07 -10.56
CA ALA A 147 -11.07 5.22 -10.11
C ALA A 147 -11.89 3.92 -10.25
N GLU A 148 -11.65 3.14 -11.32
CA GLU A 148 -12.39 1.90 -11.55
C GLU A 148 -12.05 0.85 -10.49
N LEU A 149 -10.77 0.74 -10.12
CA LEU A 149 -10.29 -0.09 -9.02
C LEU A 149 -10.89 0.33 -7.67
N ILE A 150 -10.87 1.64 -7.35
CA ILE A 150 -11.43 2.17 -6.10
C ILE A 150 -12.94 1.84 -6.02
N ASN A 151 -13.68 2.10 -7.09
CA ASN A 151 -15.11 1.83 -7.15
C ASN A 151 -15.41 0.34 -6.94
N TYR A 152 -14.65 -0.53 -7.62
CA TYR A 152 -14.79 -1.98 -7.47
C TYR A 152 -14.53 -2.44 -6.02
N ILE A 153 -13.44 -1.96 -5.40
CA ILE A 153 -13.11 -2.29 -4.02
C ILE A 153 -14.22 -1.81 -3.09
N LYS A 154 -14.72 -0.58 -3.25
CA LYS A 154 -15.77 -0.06 -2.36
C LYS A 154 -17.09 -0.83 -2.50
N GLU A 155 -17.47 -1.18 -3.73
CA GLU A 155 -18.68 -1.95 -4.01
C GLU A 155 -18.58 -3.37 -3.43
N THR A 156 -17.44 -4.03 -3.61
CA THR A 156 -17.24 -5.44 -3.25
C THR A 156 -16.91 -5.61 -1.76
N TYR A 157 -16.14 -4.69 -1.19
CA TYR A 157 -15.65 -4.69 0.19
C TYR A 157 -16.04 -3.38 0.89
N PRO A 158 -17.33 -3.21 1.24
CA PRO A 158 -17.85 -1.96 1.79
C PRO A 158 -17.22 -1.55 3.13
N SER A 159 -16.53 -2.47 3.82
CA SER A 159 -15.75 -2.20 5.04
C SER A 159 -14.63 -1.18 4.81
N VAL A 160 -14.09 -1.09 3.59
CA VAL A 160 -13.00 -0.16 3.25
C VAL A 160 -13.50 1.29 3.32
N LYS A 161 -12.88 2.08 4.20
CA LYS A 161 -13.19 3.49 4.46
C LYS A 161 -12.14 4.43 3.89
N CYS A 162 -10.88 4.00 3.85
CA CYS A 162 -9.79 4.80 3.30
C CYS A 162 -8.77 3.95 2.55
N ALA A 163 -8.04 4.59 1.64
CA ALA A 163 -6.94 3.95 0.95
C ALA A 163 -5.77 4.92 0.77
N VAL A 164 -4.54 4.44 0.97
CA VAL A 164 -3.39 5.11 0.34
C VAL A 164 -3.54 4.91 -1.17
N ALA A 165 -3.82 5.98 -1.92
CA ALA A 165 -4.32 5.85 -3.29
C ALA A 165 -3.44 6.51 -4.35
N THR A 166 -2.51 7.38 -3.94
CA THR A 166 -1.58 8.04 -4.84
C THR A 166 -0.23 8.27 -4.18
N CYS A 167 0.84 8.06 -4.94
CA CYS A 167 2.18 8.52 -4.63
C CYS A 167 2.42 9.82 -5.40
N TRP A 168 1.88 10.89 -4.85
CA TRP A 168 1.98 12.24 -5.41
C TRP A 168 3.45 12.58 -5.70
N GLU A 169 3.71 13.15 -6.88
CA GLU A 169 5.01 13.51 -7.45
C GLU A 169 5.97 12.42 -7.92
N GLU A 170 5.64 11.14 -7.73
CA GLU A 170 6.39 10.02 -8.34
C GLU A 170 5.80 9.64 -9.71
N GLY A 171 5.49 10.67 -10.51
CA GLY A 171 5.04 10.59 -11.89
C GLY A 171 6.18 10.85 -12.90
N PRO A 172 5.92 11.36 -14.12
CA PRO A 172 6.96 11.60 -15.10
C PRO A 172 7.73 12.86 -14.73
N LYS A 173 8.65 12.76 -13.76
CA LYS A 173 9.51 13.85 -13.26
C LYS A 173 8.81 15.22 -13.36
N ALA A 174 7.62 15.31 -12.76
CA ALA A 174 6.77 16.49 -12.92
C ALA A 174 7.47 17.75 -12.38
N TYR A 175 8.41 17.55 -11.44
CA TYR A 175 9.20 18.58 -10.80
C TYR A 175 10.69 18.23 -10.86
N HIS A 176 11.54 19.26 -10.84
CA HIS A 176 12.96 19.16 -11.17
C HIS A 176 13.72 18.14 -10.32
N THR A 177 13.27 17.96 -9.08
CA THR A 177 13.98 17.21 -8.06
C THR A 177 13.36 15.85 -7.74
N CYS A 178 12.24 15.52 -8.40
CA CYS A 178 11.54 14.26 -8.19
C CYS A 178 12.17 13.11 -8.98
N ASN A 179 11.95 11.89 -8.48
CA ASN A 179 12.50 10.67 -9.07
C ASN A 179 11.84 10.36 -10.43
N ASN A 180 12.48 9.48 -11.22
CA ASN A 180 11.96 9.02 -12.51
C ASN A 180 11.03 7.80 -12.36
N SER A 181 10.37 7.66 -11.21
CA SER A 181 9.49 6.53 -10.98
C SER A 181 8.26 6.69 -11.86
N TRP A 182 8.07 5.79 -12.83
CA TRP A 182 7.08 6.00 -13.90
C TRP A 182 5.71 5.44 -13.51
N TYR A 183 5.14 5.87 -12.38
CA TYR A 183 3.88 5.28 -11.88
C TYR A 183 2.64 5.88 -12.53
N THR A 184 2.69 7.17 -12.89
CA THR A 184 1.60 7.90 -13.53
C THR A 184 2.13 8.68 -14.73
N PHE A 185 1.30 8.86 -15.76
CA PHE A 185 1.63 9.72 -16.92
C PHE A 185 1.28 11.19 -16.66
N MET A 186 0.36 11.47 -15.73
CA MET A 186 -0.01 12.81 -15.28
C MET A 186 -0.15 12.77 -13.78
N ASP A 187 0.65 13.58 -13.10
CA ASP A 187 0.45 13.89 -11.69
C ASP A 187 -0.48 15.11 -11.56
N GLY A 188 -1.28 15.14 -10.51
CA GLY A 188 -2.34 16.14 -10.32
C GLY A 188 -3.38 15.78 -9.27
N GLY A 189 -3.14 14.72 -8.49
CA GLY A 189 -3.97 14.40 -7.33
C GLY A 189 -3.80 15.41 -6.19
N PRO A 190 -4.74 15.46 -5.23
CA PRO A 190 -4.62 16.30 -4.06
C PRO A 190 -3.44 15.91 -3.16
N TRP A 191 -2.79 16.90 -2.56
CA TRP A 191 -1.69 16.73 -1.60
C TRP A 191 -2.16 16.42 -0.17
N ALA A 192 -3.45 16.58 0.11
CA ALA A 192 -4.09 16.23 1.38
C ALA A 192 -5.19 15.19 1.13
N PRO A 193 -5.65 14.46 2.17
CA PRO A 193 -6.73 13.48 2.00
C PRO A 193 -7.95 14.05 1.30
N TRP A 194 -8.55 13.28 0.39
CA TRP A 194 -9.71 13.69 -0.40
C TRP A 194 -10.68 12.54 -0.61
N ILE A 195 -11.87 12.84 -1.11
CA ILE A 195 -12.81 11.84 -1.59
C ILE A 195 -12.69 11.81 -3.12
N PRO A 196 -12.19 10.72 -3.73
CA PRO A 196 -12.06 10.62 -5.17
C PRO A 196 -13.40 10.62 -5.89
N SER A 197 -13.43 11.21 -7.09
CA SER A 197 -14.51 11.05 -8.05
C SER A 197 -14.50 9.62 -8.62
N LYS A 198 -15.68 9.02 -8.79
CA LYS A 198 -15.85 7.72 -9.47
C LYS A 198 -15.30 7.69 -10.89
N GLN A 199 -15.04 8.85 -11.51
CA GLN A 199 -14.56 8.97 -12.89
C GLN A 199 -13.04 9.10 -12.97
N ASN A 200 -12.40 9.73 -11.98
CA ASN A 200 -10.96 9.95 -11.94
C ASN A 200 -10.48 10.08 -10.50
N THR A 201 -9.55 9.21 -10.09
CA THR A 201 -9.04 9.13 -8.73
C THR A 201 -8.38 10.45 -8.27
N HIS A 202 -7.75 11.17 -9.19
CA HIS A 202 -7.09 12.46 -8.89
C HIS A 202 -8.05 13.64 -8.81
N ALA A 203 -9.30 13.50 -9.26
CA ALA A 203 -10.30 14.55 -9.12
C ALA A 203 -11.08 14.36 -7.81
N PRO A 204 -11.18 15.37 -6.94
CA PRO A 204 -12.13 15.34 -5.84
C PRO A 204 -13.56 15.18 -6.36
N ALA A 205 -14.38 14.36 -5.69
CA ALA A 205 -15.79 14.22 -6.01
C ALA A 205 -16.50 15.58 -5.90
N ALA A 206 -17.14 16.03 -6.98
CA ALA A 206 -17.82 17.31 -7.00
C ALA A 206 -19.15 17.30 -6.24
N ASN A 207 -19.74 16.12 -6.05
CA ASN A 207 -21.03 15.89 -5.40
C ASN A 207 -21.20 14.42 -5.01
N ALA A 208 -22.30 14.10 -4.31
CA ALA A 208 -22.58 12.75 -3.81
C ALA A 208 -22.72 11.66 -4.91
N ALA A 209 -23.08 12.02 -6.15
CA ALA A 209 -23.17 11.03 -7.22
C ALA A 209 -21.78 10.55 -7.67
N GLU A 210 -20.78 11.44 -7.57
CA GLU A 210 -19.38 11.17 -7.90
C GLU A 210 -18.57 10.65 -6.71
N ASP A 211 -19.10 10.64 -5.50
CA ASP A 211 -18.41 10.17 -4.29
C ASP A 211 -18.09 8.68 -4.39
N SER A 212 -16.80 8.33 -4.51
CA SER A 212 -16.33 6.94 -4.55
C SER A 212 -16.56 6.16 -3.26
N GLY A 213 -16.88 6.82 -2.14
CA GLY A 213 -17.16 6.22 -0.83
C GLY A 213 -15.91 5.86 -0.03
N ILE A 214 -14.73 6.28 -0.47
CA ILE A 214 -13.43 6.04 0.19
C ILE A 214 -12.71 7.38 0.36
N VAL A 215 -12.05 7.57 1.50
CA VAL A 215 -11.07 8.66 1.69
C VAL A 215 -9.73 8.22 1.12
N ALA A 216 -9.31 8.83 0.02
CA ALA A 216 -7.98 8.65 -0.52
C ALA A 216 -6.96 9.49 0.27
N ILE A 217 -5.80 8.88 0.52
CA ILE A 217 -4.70 9.46 1.29
C ILE A 217 -3.44 9.40 0.40
N PRO A 218 -2.66 10.49 0.29
CA PRO A 218 -1.38 10.45 -0.40
C PRO A 218 -0.37 9.62 0.40
N HIS A 219 0.48 8.88 -0.30
CA HIS A 219 1.43 7.96 0.33
C HIS A 219 2.40 8.66 1.28
N LEU A 220 2.87 9.86 0.92
CA LEU A 220 3.89 10.57 1.67
C LEU A 220 3.53 12.05 1.80
N SER A 221 3.77 12.61 2.98
CA SER A 221 3.82 14.06 3.17
C SER A 221 5.18 14.56 2.68
N ARG A 222 5.17 15.49 1.73
CA ARG A 222 6.37 16.06 1.10
C ARG A 222 6.54 17.51 1.47
N ASP A 223 7.78 17.95 1.64
CA ASP A 223 8.08 19.37 1.59
C ASP A 223 7.98 19.84 0.13
N LEU A 224 6.94 20.61 -0.17
CA LEU A 224 6.70 21.11 -1.52
C LEU A 224 7.89 21.96 -2.01
N MET A 225 8.50 22.78 -1.15
CA MET A 225 9.65 23.60 -1.55
C MET A 225 10.85 22.74 -1.95
N ALA A 226 11.03 21.60 -1.27
CA ALA A 226 12.06 20.65 -1.62
C ALA A 226 11.79 19.98 -2.98
N CYS A 227 10.54 19.60 -3.24
CA CYS A 227 10.08 19.04 -4.53
C CYS A 227 10.31 19.98 -5.72
N TYR A 228 9.92 21.26 -5.58
CA TYR A 228 10.01 22.25 -6.67
C TYR A 228 11.46 22.68 -6.95
N ASP A 229 12.19 23.13 -5.93
CA ASP A 229 13.46 23.87 -6.09
C ASP A 229 14.60 23.37 -5.17
N GLY A 230 14.41 22.25 -4.46
CA GLY A 230 15.39 21.70 -3.52
C GLY A 230 16.45 20.77 -4.12
N ASN A 231 17.13 20.01 -3.25
CA ASN A 231 18.11 18.99 -3.65
C ASN A 231 17.48 17.62 -4.00
N GLY A 232 16.14 17.53 -4.04
CA GLY A 232 15.39 16.27 -4.18
C GLY A 232 14.90 15.71 -2.86
N SER A 233 13.94 14.77 -2.97
CA SER A 233 13.49 13.90 -1.88
C SER A 233 14.48 12.79 -1.60
#